data_AF-A0A927M653-F1
#
_entry.id   AF-A0A927M653-F1
#
_cell.length_a   1.000
_cell.length_b   1.000
_cell.length_c   1.000
_cell.angle_alpha   90.00
_cell.angle_beta   90.00
_cell.angle_gamma   90.00
#
_symmetry.space_group_name_H-M   'P 1'
#
loop_
_entity.id
_entity.type
_entity.pdbx_description
1 polymer ?
#
loop_
_entity_poly.entity_id
_entity_poly.type
_entity_poly.pdbx_seq_one_letter_code
_entity_poly.pdbx_strand_id
1 'polypeptide(L)'
;MASSWDTVLSIVGGVIGTLAGVGVGGMIGYRTQRTHWSRGLRVEAYAEFLRAFAAVYNTASRPWREGEKVDVDWADWNRALGMVVLVSQTDLAAAAVAVDEQLWRLHILAGKHRHPINGAEWDDLSAPLEQARLDFVNAARRELSRSNAPLPRMMGRPAASDEIWRGHPR
;
A
#
# COMPACT_ATOMS: atom_id res chain seq x y z
N MET A 1 -45.26 32.79 47.86
CA MET A 1 -45.13 31.40 47.36
C MET A 1 -44.69 31.46 45.91
N ALA A 2 -43.41 31.68 45.66
CA ALA A 2 -42.83 31.74 44.32
C ALA A 2 -41.56 30.91 44.37
N SER A 3 -41.64 29.58 44.15
CA SER A 3 -40.45 28.72 44.26
C SER A 3 -40.66 27.28 43.79
N SER A 4 -41.23 27.07 42.59
CA SER A 4 -41.23 25.72 42.00
C SER A 4 -41.03 25.73 40.49
N TRP A 5 -41.52 26.76 39.80
CA TRP A 5 -41.43 26.85 38.35
C TRP A 5 -40.04 27.25 37.81
N ASP A 6 -39.31 28.15 38.48
CA ASP A 6 -37.97 28.57 38.04
C ASP A 6 -36.92 27.46 38.19
N THR A 7 -37.04 26.63 39.23
CA THR A 7 -36.14 25.49 39.47
C THR A 7 -36.36 24.38 38.45
N VAL A 8 -37.61 24.11 38.06
CA VAL A 8 -37.94 23.13 37.02
C VAL A 8 -37.43 23.62 35.66
N LEU A 9 -37.55 24.92 35.36
CA LEU A 9 -37.02 25.49 34.12
C LEU A 9 -35.49 25.35 34.01
N SER A 10 -34.77 25.58 35.11
CA SER A 10 -33.29 25.49 35.13
C SER A 10 -32.78 24.06 35.01
N ILE A 11 -33.47 23.07 35.59
CA ILE A 11 -33.05 21.66 35.54
C ILE A 11 -33.32 21.08 34.15
N VAL A 12 -34.47 21.41 33.54
CA VAL A 12 -34.80 20.96 32.18
C VAL A 12 -33.87 21.58 31.14
N GLY A 13 -33.53 22.88 31.29
CA GLY A 13 -32.59 23.57 30.40
C GLY A 13 -31.16 22.97 30.42
N GLY A 14 -30.65 22.62 31.61
CA GLY A 14 -29.32 22.03 31.77
C GLY A 14 -29.18 20.62 31.18
N VAL A 15 -30.21 19.78 31.31
CA VAL A 15 -30.20 18.41 30.77
C VAL A 15 -30.28 18.41 29.24
N ILE A 16 -31.09 19.30 28.64
CA ILE A 16 -31.20 19.43 27.18
C ILE A 16 -29.88 19.96 26.58
N GLY A 17 -29.25 20.96 27.22
CA GLY A 17 -27.94 21.47 26.79
C GLY A 17 -26.83 20.41 26.83
N THR A 18 -26.84 19.54 27.86
CA THR A 18 -25.85 18.47 28.00
C THR A 18 -26.05 17.36 26.97
N LEU A 19 -27.30 16.97 26.68
CA LEU A 19 -27.61 15.97 25.64
C LEU A 19 -27.33 16.50 24.22
N ALA A 20 -27.57 17.79 23.96
CA ALA A 20 -27.19 18.43 22.70
C ALA A 20 -25.66 18.50 22.53
N GLY A 21 -24.92 18.82 23.59
CA GLY A 21 -23.45 18.82 23.59
C GLY A 21 -22.84 17.43 23.36
N VAL A 22 -23.39 16.38 24.00
CA VAL A 22 -22.97 14.98 23.81
C VAL A 22 -23.37 14.46 22.42
N GLY A 23 -24.53 14.86 21.88
CA GLY A 23 -24.98 14.49 20.54
C GLY A 23 -24.11 15.09 19.43
N VAL A 24 -23.76 16.37 19.53
CA VAL A 24 -22.87 17.05 18.59
C VAL A 24 -21.43 16.52 18.72
N GLY A 25 -20.95 16.30 19.95
CA GLY A 25 -19.64 15.69 20.21
C GLY A 25 -19.52 14.24 19.71
N GLY A 26 -20.57 13.43 19.88
CA GLY A 26 -20.63 12.04 19.42
C GLY A 26 -20.76 11.91 17.90
N MET A 27 -21.49 12.81 17.24
CA MET A 27 -21.59 12.83 15.77
C MET A 27 -20.30 13.31 15.09
N ILE A 28 -19.57 14.22 15.73
CA ILE A 28 -18.22 14.62 15.30
C ILE A 28 -17.25 13.47 15.55
N GLY A 29 -17.27 12.82 16.72
CA GLY A 29 -16.40 11.68 17.06
C GLY A 29 -16.58 10.45 16.16
N TYR A 30 -17.82 10.10 15.78
CA TYR A 30 -18.11 8.95 14.92
C TYR A 30 -17.54 9.10 13.50
N ARG A 31 -17.54 10.33 12.96
CA ARG A 31 -16.95 10.62 11.64
C ARG A 31 -15.43 10.51 11.68
N THR A 32 -14.79 11.09 12.69
CA THR A 32 -13.33 11.05 12.83
C THR A 32 -12.83 9.61 13.08
N GLN A 33 -13.52 8.84 13.93
CA GLN A 33 -13.20 7.43 14.18
C GLN A 33 -13.34 6.56 12.91
N ARG A 34 -14.38 6.77 12.10
CA ARG A 34 -14.57 6.00 10.85
C ARG A 34 -13.52 6.34 9.78
N THR A 35 -13.06 7.59 9.72
CA THR A 35 -11.97 8.01 8.82
C THR A 35 -10.63 7.43 9.26
N HIS A 36 -10.32 7.45 10.57
CA HIS A 36 -9.09 6.83 11.08
C HIS A 36 -9.10 5.30 10.93
N TRP A 37 -10.24 4.65 11.15
CA TRP A 37 -10.42 3.22 10.97
C TRP A 37 -10.20 2.77 9.53
N SER A 38 -10.85 3.44 8.56
CA SER A 38 -10.67 3.12 7.13
C SER A 38 -9.25 3.42 6.64
N ARG A 39 -8.62 4.49 7.14
CA ARG A 39 -7.21 4.77 6.85
C ARG A 39 -6.27 3.70 7.43
N GLY A 40 -6.52 3.23 8.65
CA GLY A 40 -5.75 2.15 9.28
C GLY A 40 -5.79 0.85 8.47
N LEU A 41 -7.00 0.41 8.10
CA LEU A 41 -7.19 -0.79 7.26
C LEU A 41 -6.47 -0.70 5.91
N ARG A 42 -6.48 0.47 5.27
CA ARG A 42 -5.77 0.70 4.00
C ARG A 42 -4.25 0.62 4.17
N VAL A 43 -3.70 1.27 5.20
CA VAL A 43 -2.26 1.22 5.47
C VAL A 43 -1.80 -0.21 5.72
N GLU A 44 -2.57 -0.98 6.49
CA GLU A 44 -2.28 -2.38 6.76
C GLU A 44 -2.32 -3.23 5.48
N ALA A 45 -3.36 -3.10 4.66
CA ALA A 45 -3.48 -3.80 3.39
C ALA A 45 -2.32 -3.47 2.43
N TYR A 46 -1.91 -2.19 2.33
CA TYR A 46 -0.80 -1.79 1.47
C TYR A 46 0.55 -2.30 2.00
N ALA A 47 0.73 -2.32 3.32
CA ALA A 47 1.93 -2.88 3.93
C ALA A 47 2.02 -4.40 3.69
N GLU A 48 0.91 -5.12 3.84
CA GLU A 48 0.85 -6.55 3.56
C GLU A 48 1.13 -6.86 2.09
N PHE A 49 0.59 -6.07 1.17
CA PHE A 49 0.89 -6.17 -0.25
C PHE A 49 2.38 -6.01 -0.55
N LEU A 50 3.04 -5.00 0.05
CA LEU A 50 4.48 -4.81 -0.14
C LEU A 50 5.33 -5.93 0.47
N ARG A 51 4.89 -6.55 1.59
CA ARG A 51 5.55 -7.72 2.17
C ARG A 51 5.40 -8.95 1.28
N ALA A 52 4.17 -9.24 0.82
CA ALA A 52 3.90 -10.34 -0.08
C ALA A 52 4.67 -10.18 -1.41
N PHE A 53 4.72 -8.96 -1.96
CA PHE A 53 5.55 -8.63 -3.11
C PHE A 53 7.02 -9.01 -2.85
N ALA A 54 7.61 -8.57 -1.73
CA ALA A 54 9.01 -8.83 -1.44
C ALA A 54 9.30 -10.34 -1.32
N ALA A 55 8.38 -11.10 -0.70
CA ALA A 55 8.50 -12.55 -0.59
C ALA A 55 8.51 -13.23 -1.97
N VAL A 56 7.53 -12.89 -2.83
CA VAL A 56 7.46 -13.44 -4.19
C VAL A 56 8.65 -13.00 -5.03
N TYR A 57 8.99 -11.71 -5.04
CA TYR A 57 10.11 -11.19 -5.83
C TYR A 57 11.44 -11.84 -5.44
N ASN A 58 11.72 -11.98 -4.14
CA ASN A 58 12.92 -12.67 -3.68
C ASN A 58 12.95 -14.11 -4.19
N THR A 59 11.84 -14.83 -4.07
CA THR A 59 11.71 -16.23 -4.52
C THR A 59 11.87 -16.34 -6.04
N ALA A 60 11.21 -15.48 -6.81
CA ALA A 60 11.27 -15.44 -8.27
C ALA A 60 12.66 -15.04 -8.79
N SER A 61 13.46 -14.35 -7.99
CA SER A 61 14.85 -13.99 -8.33
C SER A 61 15.88 -15.09 -8.03
N ARG A 62 15.54 -16.12 -7.23
CA ARG A 62 16.45 -17.21 -6.86
C ARG A 62 16.87 -18.15 -8.00
N PRO A 63 15.98 -18.57 -8.94
CA PRO A 63 16.41 -19.33 -10.12
C PRO A 63 17.53 -18.67 -10.88
N TRP A 64 17.56 -17.36 -10.74
CA TRP A 64 18.54 -16.53 -11.35
C TRP A 64 19.82 -16.45 -10.55
N ARG A 65 19.73 -15.96 -9.31
CA ARG A 65 20.90 -15.75 -8.44
C ARG A 65 21.64 -17.05 -8.12
N GLU A 66 20.90 -18.14 -7.98
CA GLU A 66 21.36 -19.40 -7.40
C GLU A 66 21.20 -20.58 -8.38
N GLY A 67 20.52 -20.41 -9.51
CA GLY A 67 20.25 -21.50 -10.47
C GLY A 67 19.15 -22.48 -10.01
N GLU A 68 18.43 -22.16 -8.92
CA GLU A 68 17.46 -23.07 -8.30
C GLU A 68 16.06 -22.95 -8.93
N LYS A 69 15.43 -24.08 -9.30
CA LYS A 69 13.99 -24.04 -9.60
C LYS A 69 13.23 -23.78 -8.31
N VAL A 70 12.42 -22.73 -8.29
CA VAL A 70 11.65 -22.38 -7.10
C VAL A 70 10.17 -22.33 -7.43
N ASP A 71 9.38 -22.95 -6.57
CA ASP A 71 7.93 -22.83 -6.59
C ASP A 71 7.54 -21.62 -5.74
N VAL A 72 6.80 -20.70 -6.33
CA VAL A 72 6.35 -19.49 -5.65
C VAL A 72 5.02 -19.81 -5.01
N ASP A 73 4.90 -19.63 -3.69
CA ASP A 73 3.60 -19.64 -3.04
C ASP A 73 2.83 -18.37 -3.39
N TRP A 74 1.85 -18.51 -4.28
CA TRP A 74 0.99 -17.42 -4.74
C TRP A 74 -0.18 -17.15 -3.79
N ALA A 75 -0.44 -17.98 -2.78
CA ALA A 75 -1.61 -17.84 -1.93
C ALA A 75 -1.60 -16.53 -1.14
N ASP A 76 -0.48 -16.22 -0.48
CA ASP A 76 -0.31 -14.98 0.28
C ASP A 76 -0.30 -13.75 -0.61
N TRP A 77 0.27 -13.86 -1.81
CA TRP A 77 0.23 -12.82 -2.83
C TRP A 77 -1.20 -12.50 -3.26
N ASN A 78 -1.97 -13.52 -3.64
CA ASN A 78 -3.36 -13.36 -4.10
C ASN A 78 -4.25 -12.80 -2.99
N ARG A 79 -4.05 -13.24 -1.74
CA ARG A 79 -4.73 -12.69 -0.56
C ARG A 79 -4.44 -11.20 -0.41
N ALA A 80 -3.17 -10.80 -0.46
CA ALA A 80 -2.78 -9.41 -0.30
C ALA A 80 -3.29 -8.53 -1.46
N LEU A 81 -3.20 -9.01 -2.70
CA LEU A 81 -3.75 -8.34 -3.88
C LEU A 81 -5.26 -8.14 -3.76
N GLY A 82 -6.01 -9.18 -3.37
CA GLY A 82 -7.46 -9.11 -3.17
C GLY A 82 -7.84 -8.08 -2.11
N MET A 83 -7.10 -8.01 -1.01
CA MET A 83 -7.33 -7.01 0.03
C MET A 83 -7.11 -5.59 -0.49
N VAL A 84 -6.05 -5.34 -1.25
CA VAL A 84 -5.80 -4.01 -1.84
C VAL A 84 -6.92 -3.63 -2.81
N VAL A 85 -7.32 -4.52 -3.72
CA VAL A 85 -8.40 -4.26 -4.67
C VAL A 85 -9.72 -3.96 -3.96
N LEU A 86 -9.99 -4.60 -2.81
CA LEU A 86 -11.21 -4.38 -2.04
C LEU A 86 -11.25 -3.02 -1.31
N VAL A 87 -10.13 -2.55 -0.77
CA VAL A 87 -10.12 -1.40 0.15
C VAL A 87 -9.68 -0.07 -0.48
N SER A 88 -9.11 -0.13 -1.69
CA SER A 88 -8.49 1.03 -2.37
C SER A 88 -9.40 1.71 -3.40
N GLN A 89 -8.99 2.88 -3.85
CA GLN A 89 -9.60 3.53 -5.01
C GLN A 89 -9.13 2.89 -6.33
N THR A 90 -9.91 3.10 -7.39
CA THR A 90 -9.70 2.50 -8.71
C THR A 90 -8.26 2.65 -9.23
N ASP A 91 -7.66 3.83 -9.11
CA ASP A 91 -6.29 4.08 -9.59
C ASP A 91 -5.25 3.21 -8.87
N LEU A 92 -5.42 3.01 -7.56
CA LEU A 92 -4.49 2.20 -6.77
C LEU A 92 -4.72 0.70 -6.99
N ALA A 93 -5.98 0.28 -7.11
CA ALA A 93 -6.31 -1.10 -7.49
C ALA A 93 -5.73 -1.45 -8.86
N ALA A 94 -5.84 -0.55 -9.85
CA ALA A 94 -5.25 -0.73 -11.17
C ALA A 94 -3.72 -0.82 -11.10
N ALA A 95 -3.07 0.03 -10.30
CA ALA A 95 -1.63 -0.05 -10.09
C ALA A 95 -1.20 -1.38 -9.43
N ALA A 96 -1.98 -1.90 -8.49
CA ALA A 96 -1.71 -3.20 -7.86
C ALA A 96 -1.84 -4.37 -8.86
N VAL A 97 -2.85 -4.33 -9.73
CA VAL A 97 -3.02 -5.31 -10.83
C VAL A 97 -1.87 -5.23 -11.83
N ALA A 98 -1.37 -4.02 -12.12
CA ALA A 98 -0.20 -3.86 -12.99
C ALA A 98 1.06 -4.50 -12.38
N VAL A 99 1.24 -4.40 -11.04
CA VAL A 99 2.33 -5.12 -10.35
C VAL A 99 2.18 -6.63 -10.49
N ASP A 100 0.97 -7.17 -10.29
CA ASP A 100 0.68 -8.60 -10.47
C ASP A 100 1.03 -9.08 -11.89
N GLU A 101 0.60 -8.35 -12.91
CA GLU A 101 0.91 -8.68 -14.30
C GLU A 101 2.43 -8.74 -14.54
N GLN A 102 3.17 -7.74 -14.07
CA GLN A 102 4.63 -7.72 -14.26
C GLN A 102 5.33 -8.80 -13.42
N LEU A 103 4.81 -9.15 -12.25
CA LEU A 103 5.36 -10.20 -11.40
C LEU A 103 5.20 -11.58 -12.04
N TRP A 104 4.03 -11.85 -12.62
CA TRP A 104 3.78 -13.06 -13.43
C TRP A 104 4.69 -13.12 -14.65
N ARG A 105 4.81 -12.02 -15.40
CA ARG A 105 5.71 -11.93 -16.55
C ARG A 105 7.16 -12.23 -16.14
N LEU A 106 7.64 -11.62 -15.07
CA LEU A 106 8.98 -11.86 -14.53
C LEU A 106 9.15 -13.33 -14.16
N HIS A 107 8.22 -13.93 -13.42
CA HIS A 107 8.28 -15.34 -13.02
C HIS A 107 8.34 -16.28 -14.23
N ILE A 108 7.48 -16.07 -15.23
CA ILE A 108 7.45 -16.88 -16.46
C ILE A 108 8.75 -16.73 -17.25
N LEU A 109 9.23 -15.50 -17.42
CA LEU A 109 10.45 -15.23 -18.19
C LEU A 109 11.69 -15.76 -17.47
N ALA A 110 11.82 -15.50 -16.16
CA ALA A 110 12.88 -16.05 -15.34
C ALA A 110 12.92 -17.59 -15.39
N GLY A 111 11.75 -18.24 -15.35
CA GLY A 111 11.64 -19.70 -15.47
C GLY A 111 12.02 -20.28 -16.85
N LYS A 112 12.07 -19.47 -17.91
CA LYS A 112 12.50 -19.89 -19.26
C LYS A 112 14.01 -19.92 -19.42
N HIS A 113 14.75 -19.14 -18.63
CA HIS A 113 16.21 -19.10 -18.75
C HIS A 113 16.81 -20.40 -18.21
N ARG A 114 17.65 -21.06 -19.03
CA ARG A 114 18.39 -22.28 -18.66
C ARG A 114 19.77 -21.99 -18.07
N HIS A 115 20.19 -20.73 -18.10
CA HIS A 115 21.48 -20.25 -17.61
C HIS A 115 21.24 -19.03 -16.71
N PRO A 116 22.14 -18.76 -15.73
CA PRO A 116 22.12 -17.50 -15.00
C PRO A 116 22.19 -16.37 -16.03
N ILE A 117 21.26 -15.42 -15.97
CA ILE A 117 21.33 -14.25 -16.85
C ILE A 117 22.45 -13.32 -16.31
N ASN A 118 22.84 -12.21 -16.94
CA ASN A 118 23.74 -11.23 -16.30
C ASN A 118 22.91 -10.10 -15.69
N GLY A 119 23.43 -9.36 -14.72
CA GLY A 119 22.57 -8.45 -13.96
C GLY A 119 22.08 -7.26 -14.81
N ALA A 120 22.70 -6.96 -15.96
CA ALA A 120 22.15 -6.04 -16.96
C ALA A 120 20.85 -6.58 -17.56
N GLU A 121 20.84 -7.86 -17.93
CA GLU A 121 19.67 -8.53 -18.47
C GLU A 121 18.62 -8.76 -17.37
N TRP A 122 19.03 -8.96 -16.10
CA TRP A 122 18.09 -8.91 -14.95
C TRP A 122 17.48 -7.52 -14.73
N ASP A 123 18.29 -6.47 -14.84
CA ASP A 123 17.82 -5.10 -14.72
C ASP A 123 16.78 -4.77 -15.78
N ASP A 124 17.05 -5.14 -17.04
CA ASP A 124 16.10 -4.96 -18.14
C ASP A 124 14.82 -5.77 -17.93
N LEU A 125 14.94 -6.99 -17.41
CA LEU A 125 13.80 -7.87 -17.15
C LEU A 125 12.94 -7.38 -15.97
N SER A 126 13.56 -6.84 -14.93
CA SER A 126 12.88 -6.39 -13.71
C SER A 126 12.44 -4.92 -13.75
N ALA A 127 12.98 -4.11 -14.67
CA ALA A 127 12.64 -2.69 -14.79
C ALA A 127 11.13 -2.41 -14.92
N PRO A 128 10.34 -3.14 -15.74
CA PRO A 128 8.90 -2.92 -15.81
C PRO A 128 8.18 -3.17 -14.48
N LEU A 129 8.61 -4.19 -13.72
CA LEU A 129 8.07 -4.50 -12.40
C LEU A 129 8.41 -3.42 -11.38
N GLU A 130 9.65 -2.93 -11.40
CA GLU A 130 10.09 -1.83 -10.53
C GLU A 130 9.32 -0.54 -10.81
N GLN A 131 9.03 -0.25 -12.08
CA GLN A 131 8.20 0.88 -12.46
C GLN A 131 6.76 0.71 -11.97
N ALA A 132 6.14 -0.45 -12.18
CA ALA A 132 4.78 -0.73 -11.70
C ALA A 132 4.69 -0.61 -10.17
N ARG A 133 5.72 -1.08 -9.45
CA ARG A 133 5.81 -0.98 -7.99
C ARG A 133 5.93 0.48 -7.53
N LEU A 134 6.71 1.29 -8.24
CA LEU A 134 6.82 2.73 -7.97
C LEU A 134 5.47 3.44 -8.18
N ASP A 135 4.76 3.10 -9.25
CA ASP A 135 3.44 3.66 -9.56
C ASP A 135 2.41 3.30 -8.50
N PHE A 136 2.42 2.05 -8.01
CA PHE A 136 1.63 1.61 -6.86
C PHE A 136 1.94 2.45 -5.61
N VAL A 137 3.21 2.61 -5.24
CA VAL A 137 3.59 3.39 -4.05
C VAL A 137 3.18 4.86 -4.20
N ASN A 138 3.32 5.44 -5.39
CA ASN A 138 2.89 6.80 -5.65
C ASN A 138 1.36 6.96 -5.58
N ALA A 139 0.60 5.98 -6.09
CA ALA A 139 -0.86 5.95 -5.94
C ALA A 139 -1.26 5.82 -4.46
N ALA A 140 -0.63 4.94 -3.70
CA ALA A 140 -0.89 4.76 -2.27
C ALA A 140 -0.57 6.04 -1.48
N ARG A 141 0.54 6.71 -1.81
CA ARG A 141 0.91 8.00 -1.22
C ARG A 141 -0.13 9.08 -1.47
N ARG A 142 -0.68 9.17 -2.69
CA ARG A 142 -1.76 10.12 -3.04
C ARG A 142 -3.05 9.82 -2.31
N GLU A 143 -3.41 8.53 -2.18
CA GLU A 143 -4.61 8.12 -1.48
C GLU A 143 -4.52 8.40 0.03
N LEU A 144 -3.36 8.15 0.65
CA LEU A 144 -3.12 8.40 2.07
C LEU A 144 -2.89 9.88 2.40
N SER A 145 -2.35 10.66 1.47
CA SER A 145 -2.22 12.12 1.58
C SER A 145 -2.08 12.79 0.21
N ARG A 146 -3.03 13.67 -0.10
CA ARG A 146 -3.07 14.39 -1.39
C ARG A 146 -1.89 15.35 -1.61
N SER A 147 -1.16 15.73 -0.56
CA SER A 147 -0.05 16.68 -0.62
C SER A 147 1.29 16.05 -0.99
N ASN A 148 1.34 14.73 -1.21
CA ASN A 148 2.59 14.05 -1.48
C ASN A 148 2.98 14.18 -2.95
N ALA A 149 4.07 14.92 -3.20
CA ALA A 149 4.74 14.85 -4.50
C ALA A 149 5.09 13.38 -4.83
N PRO A 150 4.97 12.96 -6.10
CA PRO A 150 5.38 11.64 -6.53
C PRO A 150 6.86 11.43 -6.25
N LEU A 151 7.20 10.21 -5.81
CA LEU A 151 8.59 9.79 -5.74
C LEU A 151 9.10 9.58 -7.17
N PRO A 152 10.27 10.15 -7.52
CA PRO A 152 10.84 9.99 -8.85
C PRO A 152 11.48 8.60 -9.04
N ARG A 153 11.73 7.86 -7.96
CA ARG A 153 12.36 6.53 -7.95
C ARG A 153 12.07 5.80 -6.66
N MET A 154 12.28 4.48 -6.66
CA MET A 154 12.12 3.67 -5.46
C MET A 154 13.26 3.87 -4.44
N MET A 155 12.96 3.66 -3.15
CA MET A 155 13.97 3.68 -2.08
C MET A 155 14.85 2.43 -2.14
N GLY A 156 16.13 2.56 -1.77
CA GLY A 156 17.04 1.43 -1.60
C GLY A 156 17.94 1.09 -2.80
N ARG A 157 17.76 1.73 -3.96
CA ARG A 157 18.67 1.60 -5.10
C ARG A 157 19.33 2.95 -5.42
N PRO A 158 20.65 3.03 -5.66
CA PRO A 158 21.30 4.24 -6.16
C PRO A 158 20.75 4.65 -7.54
N ALA A 159 20.89 5.93 -7.92
CA ALA A 159 20.36 6.41 -9.21
C ALA A 159 21.02 5.65 -10.37
N ALA A 160 20.32 5.43 -11.49
CA ALA A 160 20.92 4.74 -12.64
C ALA A 160 22.13 5.48 -13.23
N SER A 161 22.19 6.80 -13.01
CA SER A 161 23.30 7.69 -13.37
C SER A 161 24.41 7.77 -12.32
N ASP A 162 24.28 7.05 -11.21
CA ASP A 162 25.26 7.07 -10.12
C ASP A 162 26.59 6.45 -10.55
N GLU A 163 27.70 7.03 -10.09
CA GLU A 163 29.04 6.61 -10.50
C GLU A 163 29.43 5.23 -9.99
N ILE A 164 28.76 4.74 -8.94
CA ILE A 164 28.98 3.39 -8.41
C ILE A 164 28.73 2.29 -9.44
N TRP A 165 27.96 2.58 -10.50
CA TRP A 165 27.70 1.64 -11.58
C TRP A 165 28.85 1.60 -12.60
N ARG A 166 29.81 2.52 -12.54
CA ARG A 166 31.02 2.47 -13.37
C ARG A 166 31.98 1.45 -12.76
N GLY A 167 32.09 0.26 -13.38
CA GLY A 167 33.04 -0.78 -12.97
C GLY A 167 32.41 -1.96 -12.21
N HIS A 168 31.14 -1.86 -11.81
CA HIS A 168 30.35 -3.04 -11.51
C HIS A 168 29.79 -3.60 -12.82
N PRO A 169 30.02 -4.88 -13.16
CA PRO A 169 29.23 -5.50 -14.21
C PRO A 169 27.78 -5.41 -13.73
N ARG A 170 26.94 -4.76 -14.55
CA ARG A 170 25.50 -4.97 -14.45
C ARG A 170 25.28 -6.43 -14.76
#